data_AF-A0A2V9WAX3-F1
#
_entry.id   AF-A0A2V9WAX3-F1
#
_cell.length_a   1.000
_cell.length_b   1.000
_cell.length_c   1.000
_cell.angle_alpha   90.00
_cell.angle_beta   90.00
_cell.angle_gamma   90.00
#
_symmetry.space_group_name_H-M   'P 1'
#
loop_
_entity.id
_entity.type
_entity.pdbx_description
1 polymer ?
#
loop_
_entity_poly.entity_id
_entity_poly.type
_entity_poly.pdbx_seq_one_letter_code
_entity_poly.pdbx_strand_id
1 'polypeptide(L)'
;MAVYSPPLPKNVQGPKADPGALEFDDLQHFLIHRSPALAARYEFLTFRNPSAGRAWLRAITEKVTTAAAVRSGQLDARWVTVALSWNGIRALGLEGHALASFPEEFRQG
;
A
#
# COMPACT_ATOMS: atom_id res chain seq x y z
N MET A 1 8.60 -4.50 -49.97
CA MET A 1 7.90 -3.40 -49.28
C MET A 1 8.24 -3.53 -47.80
N ALA A 2 9.22 -2.78 -47.29
CA ALA A 2 9.67 -2.87 -45.90
C ALA A 2 9.11 -1.68 -45.13
N VAL A 3 8.36 -1.95 -44.06
CA VAL A 3 7.80 -0.92 -43.18
C VAL A 3 8.93 -0.38 -42.31
N TYR A 4 9.23 0.91 -42.44
CA TYR A 4 10.16 1.59 -41.55
C TYR A 4 9.51 1.75 -40.16
N SER A 5 10.08 1.10 -39.15
CA SER A 5 9.77 1.38 -37.73
C SER A 5 10.83 2.34 -37.18
N PRO A 6 10.47 3.58 -36.79
CA PRO A 6 11.42 4.49 -36.17
C PRO A 6 11.85 3.96 -34.79
N PRO A 7 13.10 4.22 -34.36
CA PRO A 7 13.57 3.83 -33.04
C PRO A 7 12.76 4.56 -31.95
N LEU A 8 12.40 3.83 -30.88
CA LEU A 8 11.72 4.39 -29.72
C LEU A 8 12.54 5.57 -29.15
N PRO A 9 11.90 6.68 -28.74
CA PRO A 9 12.60 7.79 -28.10
C PRO A 9 13.30 7.29 -26.84
N LYS A 10 14.61 7.57 -26.74
CA LYS A 10 15.36 7.37 -25.49
C LYS A 10 14.82 8.37 -24.47
N ASN A 11 14.31 7.85 -23.36
CA ASN A 11 13.63 8.56 -22.28
C ASN A 11 12.20 9.03 -22.58
N VAL A 12 11.26 8.09 -22.58
CA VAL A 12 9.92 8.39 -22.07
C VAL A 12 9.99 8.28 -20.55
N GLN A 13 10.42 9.36 -19.90
CA GLN A 13 10.15 9.51 -18.48
C GLN A 13 8.61 9.61 -18.40
N GLY A 14 7.96 8.58 -17.84
CA GLY A 14 6.54 8.68 -17.48
C GLY A 14 6.31 9.95 -16.65
N PRO A 15 5.08 10.49 -16.60
CA PRO A 15 4.80 11.75 -15.92
C PRO A 15 5.43 11.72 -14.52
N LYS A 16 6.42 12.59 -14.32
CA LYS A 16 7.11 12.73 -13.04
C LYS A 16 6.06 13.26 -12.08
N ALA A 17 5.65 12.45 -11.10
CA ALA A 17 4.69 12.86 -10.09
C ALA A 17 5.13 14.21 -9.49
N ASP A 18 4.19 15.14 -9.37
CA ASP A 18 4.38 16.37 -8.59
C ASP A 18 4.63 15.93 -7.14
N PRO A 19 5.78 16.23 -6.53
CA PRO A 19 6.06 15.81 -5.16
C PRO A 19 5.07 16.34 -4.12
N GLY A 20 4.22 17.32 -4.46
CA GLY A 20 3.12 17.79 -3.62
C GLY A 20 1.75 17.15 -3.90
N ALA A 21 1.60 16.36 -4.97
CA ALA A 21 0.32 15.75 -5.33
C ALA A 21 0.16 14.39 -4.65
N LEU A 22 -0.98 14.17 -4.00
CA LEU A 22 -1.30 12.89 -3.37
C LEU A 22 -1.62 11.83 -4.43
N GLU A 23 -0.97 10.68 -4.33
CA GLU A 23 -1.21 9.51 -5.17
C GLU A 23 -2.39 8.69 -4.61
N PHE A 24 -3.63 9.10 -4.92
CA PHE A 24 -4.84 8.49 -4.36
C PHE A 24 -5.01 7.00 -4.68
N ASP A 25 -4.36 6.49 -5.73
CA ASP A 25 -4.35 5.06 -6.08
C ASP A 25 -3.44 4.23 -5.16
N ASP A 26 -2.48 4.84 -4.46
CA ASP A 26 -1.55 4.17 -3.54
C ASP A 26 -1.85 4.48 -2.05
N LEU A 27 -2.92 5.23 -1.79
CA LEU A 27 -3.37 5.54 -0.43
C LEU A 27 -4.55 4.66 -0.04
N GLN A 28 -4.51 4.05 1.15
CA GLN A 28 -5.69 3.38 1.70
C GLN A 28 -6.80 4.40 1.98
N HIS A 29 -8.03 4.10 1.57
CA HIS A 29 -9.13 5.06 1.63
C HIS A 29 -9.43 5.60 3.03
N PHE A 30 -9.21 4.79 4.06
CA PHE A 30 -9.56 5.10 5.46
C PHE A 30 -8.78 6.30 6.02
N LEU A 31 -7.64 6.64 5.42
CA LEU A 31 -6.86 7.83 5.81
C LEU A 31 -7.47 9.14 5.32
N ILE A 32 -8.30 9.10 4.26
CA ILE A 32 -8.86 10.28 3.59
C ILE A 32 -10.39 10.36 3.78
N HIS A 33 -11.05 9.22 3.99
CA HIS A 33 -12.51 9.14 4.10
C HIS A 33 -12.93 8.17 5.19
N ARG A 34 -13.84 8.63 6.06
CA ARG A 34 -14.43 7.81 7.12
C ARG A 34 -15.70 7.11 6.61
N SER A 35 -15.52 5.94 6.00
CA SER A 35 -16.61 5.10 5.51
C SER A 35 -17.54 4.65 6.66
N PRO A 36 -18.88 4.80 6.56
CA PRO A 36 -19.82 4.40 7.61
C PRO A 36 -19.94 2.88 7.76
N ALA A 37 -19.44 2.30 8.87
CA ALA A 37 -19.55 0.86 9.14
C ALA A 37 -20.65 0.54 10.16
N LEU A 38 -21.42 -0.52 9.90
CA LEU A 38 -22.35 -1.09 10.87
C LEU A 38 -21.64 -1.96 11.93
N ALA A 39 -20.52 -2.59 11.54
CA ALA A 39 -19.69 -3.41 12.41
C ALA A 39 -18.24 -3.39 11.93
N ALA A 40 -17.30 -3.65 12.83
CA ALA A 40 -15.88 -3.78 12.54
C ALA A 40 -15.30 -5.05 13.16
N ARG A 41 -14.34 -5.68 12.47
CA ARG A 41 -13.59 -6.85 12.94
C ARG A 41 -12.11 -6.54 12.83
N TYR A 42 -11.38 -6.73 13.92
CA TYR A 42 -9.94 -6.49 14.00
C TYR A 42 -9.21 -7.82 14.17
N GLU A 43 -8.34 -8.14 13.23
CA GLU A 43 -7.52 -9.35 13.26
C GLU A 43 -6.06 -8.99 13.51
N PHE A 44 -5.50 -9.54 14.59
CA PHE A 44 -4.09 -9.37 14.93
C PHE A 44 -3.32 -10.62 14.53
N LEU A 45 -2.35 -10.46 13.62
CA LEU A 45 -1.62 -11.56 13.02
C LEU A 45 -0.13 -11.47 13.35
N THR A 46 0.49 -12.64 13.54
CA THR A 46 1.94 -12.78 13.71
C THR A 46 2.46 -13.81 12.72
N PHE A 47 3.47 -13.43 11.94
CA PHE A 47 4.12 -14.30 10.97
C PHE A 47 5.47 -14.77 11.51
N ARG A 48 5.63 -16.09 11.66
CA ARG A 48 6.91 -16.71 12.05
C ARG A 48 7.85 -16.94 10.86
N ASN A 49 7.28 -16.98 9.66
CA ASN A 49 8.03 -17.10 8.42
C ASN A 49 7.90 -15.80 7.60
N PRO A 50 9.00 -15.06 7.36
CA PRO A 50 8.96 -13.80 6.62
C PRO A 50 8.40 -13.94 5.20
N SER A 51 8.72 -15.02 4.47
CA SER A 51 8.24 -15.19 3.09
C SER A 51 6.73 -15.44 3.05
N ALA A 52 6.21 -16.22 4.00
CA ALA A 52 4.78 -16.47 4.14
C ALA A 52 4.03 -15.18 4.51
N GLY A 53 4.57 -14.36 5.42
CA GLY A 53 4.00 -13.07 5.75
C GLY A 53 3.94 -12.11 4.55
N ARG A 54 5.01 -12.03 3.76
CA ARG A 54 5.03 -11.24 2.51
C ARG A 54 4.08 -11.79 1.44
N ALA A 55 3.89 -13.11 1.38
CA ALA A 55 2.91 -13.73 0.47
C ALA A 55 1.48 -13.39 0.89
N TRP A 56 1.18 -13.47 2.19
CA TRP A 56 -0.11 -13.07 2.73
C TRP A 56 -0.39 -11.57 2.49
N LEU A 57 0.61 -10.71 2.71
CA LEU A 57 0.48 -9.27 2.46
C LEU A 57 0.14 -8.98 1.00
N ARG A 58 0.84 -9.61 0.06
CA ARG A 58 0.54 -9.46 -1.37
C ARG A 58 -0.91 -9.85 -1.71
N ALA A 59 -1.38 -10.95 -1.14
CA ALA A 59 -2.75 -11.41 -1.39
C ALA A 59 -3.82 -10.49 -0.77
N ILE A 60 -3.59 -9.97 0.44
CA ILE A 60 -4.59 -9.09 1.08
C ILE A 60 -4.66 -7.71 0.43
N THR A 61 -3.57 -7.21 -0.18
CA THR A 61 -3.56 -5.92 -0.89
C THR A 61 -4.61 -5.87 -2.00
N GLU A 62 -4.94 -6.98 -2.65
CA GLU A 62 -6.03 -7.06 -3.65
C GLU A 62 -7.42 -6.75 -3.07
N LYS A 63 -7.57 -6.77 -1.75
CA LYS A 63 -8.82 -6.46 -1.02
C LYS A 63 -8.80 -5.10 -0.34
N VAL A 64 -7.64 -4.43 -0.30
CA VAL A 64 -7.50 -3.13 0.34
C VAL A 64 -8.01 -2.04 -0.59
N THR A 65 -9.02 -1.30 -0.15
CA THR A 65 -9.64 -0.24 -0.95
C THR A 65 -8.81 1.05 -0.90
N THR A 66 -8.51 1.60 -2.07
CA THR A 66 -7.72 2.83 -2.24
C THR A 66 -8.58 4.09 -2.13
N ALA A 67 -7.95 5.23 -1.86
CA ALA A 67 -8.64 6.52 -1.77
C ALA A 67 -9.22 6.98 -3.11
N ALA A 68 -8.69 6.53 -4.24
CA ALA A 68 -9.26 6.77 -5.56
C ALA A 68 -10.70 6.22 -5.69
N ALA A 69 -10.99 5.06 -5.10
CA ALA A 69 -12.32 4.44 -5.13
C ALA A 69 -13.39 5.29 -4.40
N VAL A 70 -12.98 6.07 -3.39
CA VAL A 70 -13.86 7.06 -2.73
C VAL A 70 -14.29 8.12 -3.73
N ARG A 71 -13.32 8.66 -4.48
CA ARG A 71 -13.54 9.78 -5.41
C ARG A 71 -14.40 9.38 -6.60
N SER A 72 -14.33 8.13 -7.03
CA SER A 72 -15.18 7.60 -8.09
C SER A 72 -16.57 7.14 -7.62
N GLY A 73 -16.86 7.20 -6.31
CA GLY A 73 -18.12 6.73 -5.74
C GLY A 73 -18.28 5.22 -5.75
N GLN A 74 -17.19 4.46 -5.90
CA GLN A 74 -17.18 3.00 -6.01
C GLN A 74 -16.91 2.29 -4.68
N LEU A 75 -17.19 2.93 -3.55
CA LEU A 75 -17.02 2.31 -2.24
C LEU A 75 -18.03 1.19 -2.04
N ASP A 76 -17.53 -0.03 -1.86
CA ASP A 76 -18.33 -1.15 -1.36
C ASP A 76 -18.70 -0.89 0.12
N ALA A 77 -19.83 -1.45 0.56
CA ALA A 77 -20.26 -1.47 1.95
C ALA A 77 -19.31 -2.26 2.86
N ARG A 78 -18.39 -3.04 2.28
CA ARG A 78 -17.33 -3.77 2.99
C ARG A 78 -15.96 -3.35 2.48
N TRP A 79 -15.06 -3.04 3.39
CA TRP A 79 -13.68 -2.69 3.08
C TRP A 79 -12.71 -3.34 4.06
N VAL A 80 -11.47 -3.48 3.60
CA VAL A 80 -10.35 -3.94 4.42
C VAL A 80 -9.31 -2.84 4.45
N THR A 81 -8.73 -2.62 5.62
CA THR A 81 -7.51 -1.86 5.81
C THR A 81 -6.46 -2.74 6.46
N VAL A 82 -5.19 -2.45 6.19
CA VAL A 82 -4.06 -3.18 6.76
C VAL A 82 -3.09 -2.18 7.37
N ALA A 83 -2.66 -2.47 8.59
CA ALA A 83 -1.60 -1.74 9.27
C ALA A 83 -0.54 -2.74 9.76
N LEU A 84 0.69 -2.27 9.85
CA LEU A 84 1.82 -3.06 10.34
C LEU A 84 2.37 -2.39 11.59
N SER A 85 2.57 -3.17 12.65
CA SER A 85 3.36 -2.72 13.80
C SER A 85 4.85 -2.78 13.47
N TRP A 86 5.68 -2.07 14.22
CA TRP A 86 7.14 -2.15 14.05
C TRP A 86 7.67 -3.59 14.16
N ASN A 87 7.17 -4.36 15.15
CA ASN A 87 7.51 -5.77 15.29
C ASN A 87 7.06 -6.61 14.08
N GLY A 88 5.92 -6.29 13.48
CA GLY A 88 5.43 -6.93 12.27
C GLY A 88 6.34 -6.67 11.06
N ILE A 89 6.73 -5.40 10.85
CA ILE A 89 7.68 -5.02 9.79
C ILE A 89 9.02 -5.74 9.98
N ARG A 90 9.52 -5.80 11.22
CA ARG A 90 10.74 -6.54 11.56
C ARG A 90 10.61 -8.03 11.25
N ALA A 91 9.48 -8.65 11.63
CA ALA A 91 9.22 -10.07 11.35
C ALA A 91 9.10 -10.37 9.84
N LEU A 92 8.74 -9.38 9.02
CA LEU A 92 8.71 -9.49 7.56
C LEU A 92 10.10 -9.36 6.92
N GLY A 93 11.14 -9.03 7.69
CA GLY A 93 12.53 -9.00 7.26
C GLY A 93 12.96 -7.70 6.58
N LEU A 94 12.38 -6.56 6.96
CA LEU A 94 12.88 -5.25 6.50
C LEU A 94 14.30 -5.02 7.02
N GLU A 95 15.15 -4.35 6.23
CA GLU A 95 16.53 -4.06 6.61
C GLU A 95 16.63 -3.14 7.84
N GLY A 96 17.67 -3.35 8.65
CA GLY A 96 17.83 -2.66 9.93
C GLY A 96 17.89 -1.15 9.82
N HIS A 97 18.51 -0.61 8.77
CA HIS A 97 18.61 0.84 8.56
C HIS A 97 17.24 1.47 8.27
N ALA A 98 16.38 0.79 7.50
CA ALA A 98 15.01 1.23 7.23
C ALA A 98 14.09 1.04 8.43
N LEU A 99 14.31 0.01 9.26
CA LEU A 99 13.60 -0.14 10.53
C LEU A 99 13.97 0.95 11.54
N ALA A 100 15.21 1.44 11.51
CA ALA A 100 15.69 2.49 12.42
C ALA A 100 15.18 3.89 12.06
N SER A 101 14.72 4.12 10.83
CA SER A 101 14.21 5.44 10.41
C SER A 101 12.81 5.76 10.93
N PHE A 102 12.09 4.79 11.52
CA PHE A 102 10.78 5.05 12.10
C PHE A 102 10.88 5.86 13.41
N PRO A 103 9.84 6.67 13.75
CA PRO A 103 9.77 7.40 15.01
C PRO A 103 9.95 6.49 16.23
N GLU A 104 10.54 7.03 17.30
CA GLU A 104 10.85 6.27 18.51
C GLU A 104 9.60 5.59 19.10
N GLU A 105 8.48 6.32 19.15
CA GLU A 105 7.22 5.84 19.70
C GLU A 105 6.70 4.62 18.94
N PHE A 106 6.80 4.65 17.60
CA PHE A 106 6.40 3.52 16.77
C PHE A 106 7.32 2.30 16.95
N ARG A 107 8.63 2.54 17.18
CA ARG A 107 9.59 1.47 17.47
C ARG A 107 9.35 0.82 18.83
N GLN A 108 8.88 1.59 19.82
CA GLN A 108 8.58 1.11 21.17
C GLN A 108 7.26 0.31 21.24
N GLY A 109 6.29 0.64 20.39
CA GLY A 109 5.01 -0.07 20.28
C GLY A 109 3.87 0.65 20.96
#